data_AF-A0A818GAJ4-F1
#
_entry.id   AF-A0A818GAJ4-F1
#
_cell.length_a   1.000
_cell.length_b   1.000
_cell.length_c   1.000
_cell.angle_alpha   90.00
_cell.angle_beta   90.00
_cell.angle_gamma   90.00
#
_symmetry.space_group_name_H-M   'P 1'
#
loop_
_entity.id
_entity.type
_entity.pdbx_description
1 polymer ?
#
loop_
_entity_poly.entity_id
_entity_poly.type
_entity_poly.pdbx_seq_one_letter_code
_entity_poly.pdbx_strand_id
1 'polypeptide(L)'
;MNSFLSTSLKLKITDSFTSNNSCNDYKKVRFTIDADPRLENTKAFNNITSLSYYKHEEEILFMIGSFFQVMEMKRDDSGLWNILLTLCYNNDKNLQSLFEYMKQKLGNEETNLYIFADVLRDMGKLSYTEKYYCCYLDQLSANHPHIAACYHALGIVTSEKKRL
;
A
#
# COMPACT_ATOMS: atom_id res chain seq x y z
N MET A 1 -0.99 -1.68 -0.88
CA MET A 1 -2.09 -2.64 -0.68
C MET A 1 -2.47 -2.59 0.79
N ASN A 2 -3.75 -2.32 1.13
CA ASN A 2 -4.17 -2.10 2.53
C ASN A 2 -4.81 -3.36 3.14
N SER A 3 -4.34 -4.53 2.74
CA SER A 3 -4.86 -5.83 3.17
C SER A 3 -3.71 -6.85 3.18
N PHE A 4 -4.02 -8.08 3.57
CA PHE A 4 -3.16 -9.23 3.35
C PHE A 4 -2.88 -9.42 1.87
N LEU A 5 -1.71 -9.96 1.54
CA LEU A 5 -1.35 -10.35 0.19
C LEU A 5 -1.26 -11.88 0.12
N SER A 6 -2.20 -12.48 -0.60
CA SER A 6 -2.22 -13.91 -0.89
C SER A 6 -1.45 -14.19 -2.18
N THR A 7 -0.61 -15.22 -2.15
CA THR A 7 0.25 -15.66 -3.26
C THR A 7 0.33 -17.18 -3.29
N SER A 8 0.82 -17.75 -4.40
CA SER A 8 0.96 -19.20 -4.57
C SER A 8 2.42 -19.58 -4.83
N LEU A 9 2.89 -20.71 -4.28
CA LEU A 9 4.16 -21.33 -4.68
C LEU A 9 4.11 -21.94 -6.09
N LYS A 10 2.91 -22.17 -6.64
CA LYS A 10 2.72 -22.84 -7.93
C LYS A 10 2.52 -21.83 -9.05
N LEU A 11 3.50 -21.76 -9.95
CA LEU A 11 3.42 -20.94 -11.16
C LEU A 11 2.16 -21.22 -11.99
N LYS A 12 1.75 -22.49 -12.12
CA LYS A 12 0.54 -22.88 -12.88
C LYS A 12 -0.75 -22.24 -12.35
N ILE A 13 -0.84 -22.05 -11.04
CA ILE A 13 -2.00 -21.40 -10.41
C ILE A 13 -1.98 -19.92 -10.78
N THR A 14 -0.82 -19.26 -10.65
CA THR A 14 -0.62 -17.87 -11.09
C THR A 14 -0.92 -17.67 -12.58
N ASP A 15 -0.60 -18.63 -13.43
CA ASP A 15 -0.85 -18.57 -14.87
C ASP A 15 -2.35 -18.61 -15.19
N SER A 16 -3.13 -19.39 -14.43
CA SER A 16 -4.59 -19.44 -14.59
C SER A 16 -5.27 -18.09 -14.34
N PHE A 17 -4.70 -17.25 -13.46
CA PHE A 17 -5.19 -15.89 -13.22
C PHE A 17 -4.84 -14.91 -14.35
N THR A 18 -3.86 -15.24 -15.19
CA THR A 18 -3.42 -14.39 -16.31
C THR A 18 -3.93 -14.89 -17.68
N SER A 19 -4.47 -16.11 -17.76
CA SER A 19 -4.95 -16.72 -19.01
C SER A 19 -6.28 -16.17 -19.53
N ASN A 20 -7.06 -15.45 -18.72
CA ASN A 20 -8.34 -14.88 -19.19
C ASN A 20 -8.10 -13.68 -20.13
N ASN A 21 -8.67 -13.75 -21.34
CA ASN A 21 -8.49 -12.81 -22.46
C ASN A 21 -9.63 -11.80 -22.63
N SER A 22 -10.44 -11.55 -21.60
CA SER A 22 -11.73 -10.90 -21.79
C SER A 22 -11.75 -9.36 -21.77
N CYS A 23 -10.61 -8.66 -21.85
CA CYS A 23 -10.63 -7.19 -22.01
C CYS A 23 -9.27 -6.63 -22.46
N ASN A 24 -9.24 -5.92 -23.59
CA ASN A 24 -8.02 -5.34 -24.18
C ASN A 24 -7.44 -4.14 -23.40
N ASP A 25 -8.16 -3.60 -22.41
CA ASP A 25 -7.76 -2.37 -21.72
C ASP A 25 -6.90 -2.63 -20.48
N TYR A 26 -6.88 -3.85 -19.95
CA TYR A 26 -6.07 -4.19 -18.77
C TYR A 26 -4.69 -4.71 -19.15
N LYS A 27 -3.67 -4.31 -18.38
CA LYS A 27 -2.33 -4.88 -18.46
C LYS A 27 -2.23 -6.07 -17.52
N LYS A 28 -1.76 -7.20 -18.05
CA LYS A 28 -1.50 -8.40 -17.24
C LYS A 28 -0.14 -8.24 -16.56
N VAL A 29 -0.10 -8.55 -15.27
CA VAL A 29 1.10 -8.45 -14.44
C VAL A 29 1.22 -9.72 -13.61
N ARG A 30 2.41 -10.31 -13.59
CA ARG A 30 2.82 -11.40 -12.71
C ARG A 30 3.87 -10.87 -11.75
N PHE A 31 3.61 -11.02 -10.46
CA PHE A 31 4.59 -10.74 -9.41
C PHE A 31 5.26 -12.05 -8.99
N THR A 32 6.58 -12.07 -9.01
CA THR A 32 7.40 -13.14 -8.41
C THR A 32 8.08 -12.54 -7.19
N ILE A 33 7.87 -13.13 -6.02
CA ILE A 33 8.38 -12.60 -4.75
C ILE A 33 9.46 -13.52 -4.21
N ASP A 34 10.66 -12.99 -4.04
CA ASP A 34 11.70 -13.61 -3.24
C ASP A 34 11.53 -13.22 -1.77
N ALA A 35 11.29 -14.20 -0.91
CA ALA A 35 11.05 -14.02 0.51
C ALA A 35 11.76 -15.11 1.30
N ASP A 36 12.86 -14.74 1.98
CA ASP A 36 13.61 -15.65 2.83
C ASP A 36 13.03 -15.65 4.26
N PRO A 37 12.42 -16.76 4.72
CA PRO A 37 11.81 -16.83 6.04
C PRO A 37 12.83 -16.81 7.19
N ARG A 38 14.14 -16.91 6.89
CA ARG A 38 15.22 -16.86 7.87
C ARG A 38 15.64 -15.44 8.21
N LEU A 39 15.22 -14.45 7.41
CA LEU A 39 15.54 -13.05 7.66
C LEU A 39 14.76 -12.51 8.87
N GLU A 40 15.49 -12.08 9.88
CA GLU A 40 14.92 -11.41 11.04
C GLU A 40 14.35 -10.03 10.68
N ASN A 41 13.38 -9.57 11.46
CA ASN A 41 12.76 -8.25 11.31
C ASN A 41 12.04 -8.03 9.96
N THR A 42 11.56 -9.09 9.34
CA THR A 42 10.57 -9.03 8.26
C THR A 42 9.16 -9.02 8.85
N LYS A 43 8.18 -8.51 8.09
CA LYS A 43 6.77 -8.76 8.42
C LYS A 43 6.47 -10.25 8.21
N ALA A 44 5.66 -10.81 9.10
CA ALA A 44 5.34 -12.23 9.05
C ALA A 44 4.62 -12.58 7.74
N PHE A 45 4.98 -13.75 7.23
CA PHE A 45 4.28 -14.44 6.15
C PHE A 45 4.39 -15.94 6.42
N ASN A 46 3.44 -16.73 5.92
CA ASN A 46 3.49 -18.17 6.13
C ASN A 46 2.78 -18.94 5.03
N ASN A 47 3.19 -20.19 4.88
CA ASN A 47 2.45 -21.18 4.10
C ASN A 47 1.21 -21.60 4.90
N ILE A 48 0.03 -21.27 4.39
CA ILE A 48 -1.25 -21.59 5.02
C ILE A 48 -1.99 -22.72 4.31
N THR A 49 -1.29 -23.52 3.50
CA THR A 49 -1.86 -24.64 2.72
C THR A 49 -2.68 -25.59 3.58
N SER A 50 -2.24 -25.89 4.79
CA SER A 50 -2.95 -26.81 5.70
C SER A 50 -4.29 -26.24 6.17
N LEU A 51 -4.43 -24.92 6.20
CA LEU A 51 -5.60 -24.16 6.66
C LEU A 51 -6.49 -23.67 5.50
N SER A 52 -5.94 -23.58 4.28
CA SER A 52 -6.63 -23.04 3.11
C SER A 52 -7.71 -24.01 2.60
N TYR A 53 -8.82 -23.46 2.12
CA TYR A 53 -9.87 -24.23 1.45
C TYR A 53 -9.34 -24.88 0.17
N TYR A 54 -8.46 -24.19 -0.56
CA TYR A 54 -7.83 -24.67 -1.78
C TYR A 54 -6.39 -25.12 -1.54
N LYS A 55 -6.22 -26.24 -0.83
CA LYS A 55 -4.89 -26.79 -0.45
C LYS A 55 -3.94 -27.02 -1.64
N HIS A 56 -4.48 -27.22 -2.84
CA HIS A 56 -3.65 -27.46 -4.02
C HIS A 56 -2.96 -26.18 -4.53
N GLU A 57 -3.38 -24.99 -4.09
CA GLU A 57 -2.79 -23.70 -4.48
C GLU A 57 -1.47 -23.41 -3.79
N GLU A 58 -1.13 -24.10 -2.70
CA GLU A 58 0.09 -23.86 -1.92
C GLU A 58 0.25 -22.38 -1.53
N GLU A 59 -0.78 -21.87 -0.87
CA GLU A 59 -0.92 -20.45 -0.55
C GLU A 59 0.12 -19.98 0.47
N ILE A 60 0.85 -18.91 0.12
CA ILE A 60 1.65 -18.10 1.04
C ILE A 60 0.90 -16.79 1.30
N LEU A 61 0.57 -16.55 2.56
CA LEU A 61 -0.12 -15.33 2.99
C LEU A 61 0.86 -14.38 3.68
N PHE A 62 0.99 -13.17 3.14
CA PHE A 62 1.77 -12.09 3.73
C PHE A 62 0.87 -11.17 4.57
N MET A 63 1.35 -10.82 5.77
CA MET A 63 0.67 -9.86 6.64
C MET A 63 0.57 -8.48 5.99
N ILE A 64 -0.48 -7.74 6.38
CA ILE A 64 -0.60 -6.32 6.06
C ILE A 64 0.66 -5.55 6.51
N GLY A 65 1.09 -4.61 5.66
CA GLY A 65 2.28 -3.80 5.93
C GLY A 65 3.60 -4.46 5.54
N SER A 66 3.58 -5.60 4.85
CA SER A 66 4.76 -6.15 4.15
C SER A 66 5.19 -5.20 3.03
N PHE A 67 6.48 -4.88 2.99
CA PHE A 67 7.09 -4.04 1.95
C PHE A 67 7.90 -4.90 0.99
N PHE A 68 7.84 -4.57 -0.29
CA PHE A 68 8.56 -5.28 -1.34
C PHE A 68 9.34 -4.29 -2.19
N GLN A 69 10.62 -4.57 -2.41
CA GLN A 69 11.45 -3.83 -3.35
C GLN A 69 11.28 -4.41 -4.75
N VAL A 70 11.05 -3.55 -5.74
CA VAL A 70 11.09 -3.98 -7.14
C VAL A 70 12.55 -4.15 -7.57
N MET A 71 12.91 -5.37 -7.95
CA MET A 71 14.24 -5.70 -8.44
C MET A 71 14.32 -5.60 -9.95
N GLU A 72 13.27 -6.05 -10.64
CA GLU A 72 13.24 -6.07 -12.10
C GLU A 72 11.81 -5.98 -12.62
N MET A 73 11.64 -5.30 -13.75
CA MET A 73 10.40 -5.30 -14.53
C MET A 73 10.72 -5.62 -15.97
N LYS A 74 10.16 -6.72 -16.48
CA LYS A 74 10.32 -7.14 -17.88
C LYS A 74 8.97 -7.45 -18.49
N ARG A 75 8.81 -7.14 -19.77
CA ARG A 75 7.63 -7.56 -20.54
C ARG A 75 8.05 -8.69 -21.46
N ASP A 76 7.29 -9.79 -21.45
CA ASP A 76 7.52 -10.89 -22.37
C ASP A 76 6.77 -10.68 -23.70
N ASP A 77 7.05 -11.57 -24.67
CA ASP A 77 6.48 -11.52 -26.02
C ASP A 77 4.95 -11.71 -26.03
N SER A 78 4.39 -12.31 -24.98
CA SER A 78 2.93 -12.44 -24.81
C SER A 78 2.29 -11.14 -24.31
N GLY A 79 3.11 -10.15 -23.96
CA GLY A 79 2.69 -8.86 -23.44
C GLY A 79 2.45 -8.84 -21.93
N LEU A 80 2.77 -9.91 -21.22
CA LEU A 80 2.68 -10.02 -19.76
C LEU A 80 3.89 -9.34 -19.11
N TRP A 81 3.61 -8.49 -18.13
CA TRP A 81 4.65 -7.89 -17.29
C TRP A 81 5.04 -8.86 -16.18
N ASN A 82 6.31 -9.25 -16.16
CA ASN A 82 6.91 -10.04 -15.10
C ASN A 82 7.70 -9.08 -14.20
N ILE A 83 7.27 -8.97 -12.95
CA ILE A 83 7.86 -8.07 -11.95
C ILE A 83 8.47 -8.93 -10.85
N LEU A 84 9.78 -8.84 -10.70
CA LEU A 84 10.52 -9.48 -9.62
C LEU A 84 10.55 -8.55 -8.42
N LEU A 85 10.11 -9.08 -7.28
CA LEU A 85 10.04 -8.41 -6.00
C LEU A 85 10.90 -9.15 -4.98
N THR A 86 11.48 -8.42 -4.03
CA THR A 86 12.12 -9.00 -2.85
C THR A 86 11.46 -8.44 -1.59
N LEU A 87 11.16 -9.29 -0.61
CA LEU A 87 10.61 -8.86 0.68
C LEU A 87 11.65 -8.02 1.43
N CYS A 88 11.27 -6.80 1.81
CA CYS A 88 12.12 -5.92 2.61
C CYS A 88 12.14 -6.37 4.08
N TYR A 89 13.29 -6.22 4.73
CA TYR A 89 13.49 -6.40 6.16
C TYR A 89 13.88 -5.07 6.82
N ASN A 90 13.62 -4.88 8.11
CA ASN A 90 13.74 -3.56 8.77
C ASN A 90 15.12 -2.88 8.70
N ASN A 91 16.19 -3.64 8.42
CA ASN A 91 17.54 -3.08 8.32
C ASN A 91 17.95 -2.76 6.87
N ASP A 92 17.00 -2.85 5.93
CA ASP A 92 17.20 -2.39 4.57
C ASP A 92 17.29 -0.85 4.57
N LYS A 93 18.43 -0.32 4.11
CA LYS A 93 18.68 1.13 4.00
C LYS A 93 17.60 1.82 3.17
N ASN A 94 17.00 1.11 2.21
CA ASN A 94 15.92 1.63 1.38
C ASN A 94 14.62 1.84 2.16
N LEU A 95 14.35 0.99 3.16
CA LEU A 95 13.18 1.13 4.00
C LEU A 95 13.37 2.28 5.00
N GLN A 96 14.59 2.45 5.52
CA GLN A 96 14.93 3.59 6.39
C GLN A 96 14.80 4.92 5.65
N SER A 97 15.35 5.04 4.43
CA SER A 97 15.22 6.26 3.63
C SER A 97 13.77 6.55 3.23
N LEU A 98 12.96 5.52 2.97
CA LEU A 98 11.52 5.68 2.78
C LEU A 98 10.83 6.22 4.03
N PHE A 99 11.14 5.67 5.21
CA PHE A 99 10.58 6.17 6.47
C PHE A 99 11.00 7.61 6.76
N GLU A 100 12.26 7.97 6.50
CA GLU A 100 12.74 9.34 6.62
C GLU A 100 12.04 10.30 5.66
N TYR A 101 11.87 9.90 4.40
CA TYR A 101 11.12 10.67 3.42
C TYR A 101 9.66 10.87 3.86
N MET A 102 9.00 9.81 4.34
CA MET A 102 7.63 9.90 4.84
C MET A 102 7.53 10.83 6.06
N LYS A 103 8.50 10.77 6.99
CA LYS A 103 8.57 11.70 8.13
C LYS A 103 8.76 13.14 7.68
N GLN A 104 9.63 13.39 6.70
CA GLN A 104 9.79 14.74 6.15
C GLN A 104 8.51 15.26 5.49
N LYS A 105 7.77 14.40 4.77
CA LYS A 105 6.51 14.77 4.13
C LYS A 105 5.39 15.03 5.14
N LEU A 106 5.29 14.23 6.20
CA LEU A 106 4.24 14.32 7.23
C LEU A 106 4.56 15.36 8.33
N GLY A 107 5.81 15.82 8.41
CA GLY A 107 6.31 16.70 9.46
C GLY A 107 6.89 15.93 10.65
N ASN A 108 7.75 16.59 11.41
CA ASN A 108 8.37 16.02 12.63
C ASN A 108 7.49 16.21 13.88
N GLU A 109 6.27 16.72 13.73
CA GLU A 109 5.33 16.91 14.83
C GLU A 109 4.74 15.57 15.29
N GLU A 110 4.28 15.52 16.54
CA GLU A 110 3.49 14.37 17.00
C GLU A 110 2.29 14.14 16.07
N THR A 111 2.05 12.87 15.74
CA THR A 111 0.93 12.49 14.86
C THR A 111 -0.37 13.04 15.43
N ASN A 112 -0.99 13.96 14.69
CA ASN A 112 -2.23 14.62 15.07
C ASN A 112 -3.33 14.36 14.02
N LEU A 113 -4.56 14.82 14.30
CA LEU A 113 -5.69 14.60 13.40
C LEU A 113 -5.51 15.27 12.03
N TYR A 114 -4.71 16.34 11.93
CA TYR A 114 -4.38 16.97 10.66
C TYR A 114 -3.52 16.05 9.78
N ILE A 115 -2.44 15.50 10.34
CA ILE A 115 -1.57 14.54 9.64
C ILE A 115 -2.38 13.31 9.23
N PHE A 116 -3.26 12.82 10.11
CA PHE A 116 -4.13 11.70 9.79
C PHE A 116 -5.11 12.01 8.64
N ALA A 117 -5.70 13.20 8.62
CA ALA A 117 -6.57 13.64 7.54
C ALA A 117 -5.81 13.78 6.20
N ASP A 118 -4.57 14.28 6.21
CA ASP A 118 -3.70 14.31 5.02
C ASP A 118 -3.46 12.90 4.46
N VAL A 119 -3.13 11.93 5.33
CA VAL A 119 -2.96 10.52 4.93
C VAL A 119 -4.24 9.96 4.31
N LEU A 120 -5.40 10.24 4.90
CA LEU A 120 -6.70 9.80 4.35
C LEU A 120 -6.99 10.43 2.99
N ARG A 121 -6.59 11.70 2.77
CA ARG A 121 -6.71 12.36 1.47
C ARG A 121 -5.84 11.67 0.42
N ASP A 122 -4.57 11.40 0.76
CA ASP A 122 -3.63 10.68 -0.11
C ASP A 122 -4.14 9.26 -0.46
N MET A 123 -4.93 8.64 0.43
CA MET A 123 -5.62 7.36 0.18
C MET A 123 -6.93 7.50 -0.63
N GLY A 124 -7.32 8.71 -1.02
CA GLY A 124 -8.58 9.00 -1.73
C GLY A 124 -9.84 8.84 -0.87
N LYS A 125 -9.70 8.78 0.47
CA LYS A 125 -10.82 8.57 1.40
C LYS A 125 -11.48 9.89 1.81
N LEU A 126 -11.95 10.65 0.81
CA LEU A 126 -12.36 12.04 0.95
C LEU A 126 -13.46 12.29 2.01
N SER A 127 -14.40 11.35 2.20
CA SER A 127 -15.43 11.48 3.25
C SER A 127 -14.85 11.42 4.66
N TYR A 128 -13.82 10.60 4.87
CA TYR A 128 -13.12 10.54 6.16
C TYR A 128 -12.17 11.73 6.30
N THR A 129 -11.47 12.12 5.24
CA THR A 129 -10.60 13.30 5.22
C THR A 129 -11.30 14.55 5.76
N GLU A 130 -12.48 14.88 5.22
CA GLU A 130 -13.26 16.04 5.66
C GLU A 130 -13.63 15.94 7.15
N LYS A 131 -14.13 14.78 7.58
CA LYS A 131 -14.49 14.52 8.98
C LYS A 131 -13.33 14.80 9.92
N TYR A 132 -12.14 14.30 9.61
CA TYR A 132 -10.99 14.43 10.51
C TYR A 132 -10.37 15.83 10.50
N TYR A 133 -10.42 16.58 9.39
CA TYR A 133 -10.07 18.01 9.41
C TYR A 133 -11.03 18.83 10.27
N CYS A 134 -12.35 18.58 10.19
CA CYS A 134 -13.33 19.26 11.04
C CYS A 134 -13.10 18.92 12.52
N CYS A 135 -12.93 17.64 12.87
CA CYS A 135 -12.62 17.24 14.24
C CYS A 135 -11.32 17.87 14.76
N TYR A 136 -10.31 18.07 13.91
CA TYR A 136 -9.10 18.76 14.30
C TYR A 136 -9.35 20.24 14.56
N LEU A 137 -10.08 20.93 13.67
CA LEU A 137 -10.48 22.33 13.84
C LEU A 137 -11.22 22.56 15.17
N ASP A 138 -12.12 21.66 15.56
CA ASP A 138 -12.87 21.75 16.82
C ASP A 138 -11.97 21.65 18.08
N GLN A 139 -10.76 21.09 17.94
CA GLN A 139 -9.79 20.95 19.02
C GLN A 139 -8.76 22.09 19.08
N LEU A 140 -8.72 22.95 18.06
CA LEU A 140 -7.75 24.04 17.99
C LEU A 140 -8.19 25.24 18.83
N SER A 141 -7.24 25.86 19.54
CA SER A 141 -7.47 27.16 20.19
C SER A 141 -7.71 28.26 19.16
N ALA A 142 -8.45 29.31 19.54
CA ALA A 142 -8.60 30.49 18.71
C ALA A 142 -7.20 31.05 18.33
N ASN A 143 -6.96 31.30 17.04
CA ASN A 143 -5.68 31.71 16.43
C ASN A 143 -4.60 30.63 16.28
N HIS A 144 -4.92 29.35 16.42
CA HIS A 144 -3.95 28.31 16.11
C HIS A 144 -3.52 28.36 14.62
N PRO A 145 -2.21 28.27 14.29
CA PRO A 145 -1.71 28.44 12.92
C PRO A 145 -2.30 27.43 11.93
N HIS A 146 -2.63 26.21 12.40
CA HIS A 146 -3.23 25.18 11.55
C HIS A 146 -4.68 25.45 11.13
N ILE A 147 -5.36 26.44 11.70
CA ILE A 147 -6.74 26.78 11.28
C ILE A 147 -6.76 27.13 9.78
N ALA A 148 -5.85 27.99 9.33
CA ALA A 148 -5.75 28.37 7.92
C ALA A 148 -5.41 27.15 7.03
N ALA A 149 -4.50 26.30 7.48
CA ALA A 149 -4.13 25.07 6.77
C ALA A 149 -5.32 24.10 6.62
N CYS A 150 -6.12 23.93 7.67
CA CYS A 150 -7.30 23.07 7.65
C CYS A 150 -8.36 23.57 6.67
N TYR A 151 -8.67 24.88 6.69
CA TYR A 151 -9.64 25.44 5.75
C TYR A 151 -9.16 25.35 4.29
N HIS A 152 -7.87 25.58 4.05
CA HIS A 152 -7.28 25.36 2.73
C HIS A 152 -7.42 23.90 2.28
N ALA A 153 -7.09 22.94 3.15
CA ALA A 153 -7.20 21.51 2.86
C ALA A 153 -8.66 21.07 2.61
N LEU A 154 -9.62 21.57 3.39
CA LEU A 154 -11.05 21.33 3.17
C LEU A 154 -11.54 21.88 1.82
N GLY A 155 -11.01 23.03 1.38
CA GLY A 155 -11.27 23.59 0.06
C GLY A 155 -10.80 22.65 -1.06
N ILE A 156 -9.61 22.07 -0.93
CA ILE A 156 -9.07 21.06 -1.85
C ILE A 156 -9.99 19.83 -1.89
N VAL A 157 -10.35 19.27 -0.73
CA VAL A 157 -11.22 18.09 -0.64
C VAL A 157 -12.56 18.34 -1.31
N THR A 158 -13.14 19.52 -1.13
CA THR A 158 -14.41 19.90 -1.76
C THR A 158 -14.28 19.96 -3.29
N SER A 159 -13.16 20.47 -3.80
CA SER A 159 -12.86 20.52 -5.24
C SER A 159 -12.67 19.11 -5.82
N GLU A 160 -11.95 18.24 -5.10
CA GLU A 160 -11.73 16.83 -5.50
C GLU A 160 -13.04 16.04 -5.54
N LYS A 161 -13.90 16.21 -4.53
CA LYS A 161 -15.23 15.57 -4.52
C LYS A 161 -16.12 15.98 -5.70
N LYS A 162 -15.99 17.21 -6.21
CA LYS A 162 -16.76 17.70 -7.36
C LYS A 162 -16.27 17.15 -8.71
N ARG A 163 -15.07 16.55 -8.76
CA ARG A 163 -14.47 15.98 -9.96
C ARG A 163 -14.71 14.47 -10.10
N LEU A 164 -15.26 13.83 -9.08
CA LEU A 164 -15.66 12.42 -9.04
C LEU A 164 -17.14 12.28 -9.42
#